data_AF-A0A7W1NV57-F1
#
_entry.id   AF-A0A7W1NV57-F1
#
_cell.length_a   1.000
_cell.length_b   1.000
_cell.length_c   1.000
_cell.angle_alpha   90.00
_cell.angle_beta   90.00
_cell.angle_gamma   90.00
#
_symmetry.space_group_name_H-M   'P 1'
#
loop_
_entity.id
_entity.type
_entity.pdbx_description
1 polymer ?
#
loop_
_entity_poly.entity_id
_entity_poly.type
_entity_poly.pdbx_seq_one_letter_code
_entity_poly.pdbx_strand_id
1 'polypeptide(L)'
;ETIRKWAVEFENELSPTANPGDGRQRVFVDDDLAIFALISEMKGQGKLYTDIHAALANGQRGSAPQNAKSLIVADPPRALALQTRIDALESQLTTALNANQRLEGRFDEVNRQLEAAKAEIKALNREIGRLESGKGSE
;
A
#
# COMPACT_ATOMS: atom_id res chain seq x y z
N GLU A 1 -17.75 26.72 7.17
CA GLU A 1 -16.90 27.04 6.00
C GLU A 1 -15.88 25.92 5.80
N THR A 2 -15.15 25.85 4.68
CA THR A 2 -14.19 24.78 4.41
C THR A 2 -12.79 25.33 4.13
N ILE A 3 -11.74 24.56 4.42
CA ILE A 3 -10.33 24.91 4.17
C ILE A 3 -10.10 25.34 2.71
N ARG A 4 -10.81 24.72 1.75
CA ARG A 4 -10.71 25.09 0.33
C ARG A 4 -11.14 26.54 0.07
N LYS A 5 -12.20 27.03 0.73
CA LYS A 5 -12.65 28.41 0.56
C LYS A 5 -11.65 29.39 1.19
N TRP A 6 -11.14 29.06 2.38
CA TRP A 6 -10.12 29.87 3.04
C TRP A 6 -8.81 29.93 2.24
N ALA A 7 -8.41 28.83 1.60
CA ALA A 7 -7.22 28.79 0.76
C ALA A 7 -7.32 29.64 -0.52
N VAL A 8 -8.52 30.09 -0.89
CA VAL A 8 -8.73 31.04 -1.99
C VAL A 8 -8.85 32.47 -1.44
N GLU A 9 -9.59 32.65 -0.35
CA GLU A 9 -9.76 33.97 0.29
C GLU A 9 -8.44 34.56 0.80
N PHE A 10 -7.60 33.73 1.43
CA PHE A 10 -6.35 34.12 2.09
C PHE A 10 -5.11 33.72 1.27
N GLU A 11 -5.23 33.68 -0.06
CA GLU A 11 -4.14 33.27 -0.95
C GLU A 11 -2.87 34.12 -0.79
N ASN A 12 -3.02 35.41 -0.46
CA ASN A 12 -1.89 36.32 -0.31
C ASN A 12 -1.11 36.10 1.00
N GLU A 13 -1.76 35.54 2.00
CA GLU A 13 -1.19 35.28 3.32
C GLU A 13 -0.64 33.86 3.44
N LEU A 14 -1.09 32.94 2.58
CA LEU A 14 -0.68 31.55 2.56
C LEU A 14 0.54 31.31 1.66
N SER A 15 1.16 30.15 1.81
CA SER A 15 2.27 29.70 0.97
C SER A 15 1.82 29.53 -0.49
N PRO A 16 2.74 29.69 -1.47
CA PRO A 16 2.42 29.45 -2.89
C PRO A 16 1.94 28.03 -3.19
N THR A 17 2.26 27.06 -2.32
CA THR A 17 1.83 25.66 -2.45
C THR A 17 0.41 25.43 -1.92
N ALA A 18 -0.14 26.37 -1.15
CA ALA A 18 -1.50 26.32 -0.63
C ALA A 18 -2.56 26.51 -1.74
N ASN A 19 -2.23 27.26 -2.81
CA ASN A 19 -3.05 27.44 -4.00
C ASN A 19 -2.24 27.28 -5.31
N PRO A 20 -1.83 26.06 -5.69
CA PRO A 20 -0.89 25.84 -6.79
C PRO A 20 -1.51 25.93 -8.19
N GLY A 21 -2.78 26.32 -8.31
CA GLY A 21 -3.55 26.32 -9.56
C GLY A 21 -4.07 24.94 -9.99
N ASP A 22 -4.61 24.89 -11.20
CA ASP A 22 -5.32 23.71 -11.71
C ASP A 22 -4.39 22.50 -11.94
N GLY A 23 -4.93 21.32 -11.66
CA GLY A 23 -4.23 20.04 -11.87
C GLY A 23 -3.11 19.72 -10.88
N ARG A 24 -2.88 20.57 -9.88
CA ARG A 24 -1.84 20.38 -8.85
C ARG A 24 -2.45 20.17 -7.46
N GLN A 25 -1.79 19.32 -6.66
CA GLN A 25 -2.22 19.04 -5.30
C GLN A 25 -1.80 20.17 -4.35
N ARG A 26 -2.74 20.65 -3.52
CA ARG A 26 -2.46 21.64 -2.46
C ARG A 26 -1.60 21.01 -1.38
N VAL A 27 -0.55 21.72 -1.00
CA VAL A 27 0.34 21.36 0.10
C VAL A 27 0.41 22.55 1.03
N PHE A 28 0.07 22.32 2.30
CA PHE A 28 0.10 23.34 3.34
C PHE A 28 1.34 23.12 4.20
N VAL A 29 2.10 24.18 4.43
CA VAL A 29 3.25 24.18 5.34
C VAL A 29 2.83 24.58 6.74
N ASP A 30 3.74 24.47 7.72
CA ASP A 30 3.40 24.73 9.13
C ASP A 30 2.86 26.15 9.38
N ASP A 31 3.35 27.16 8.64
CA ASP A 31 2.84 28.54 8.75
C ASP A 31 1.39 28.66 8.24
N ASP A 32 1.02 27.91 7.18
CA ASP A 32 -0.37 27.87 6.69
C ASP A 32 -1.32 27.31 7.75
N LEU A 33 -0.85 26.35 8.56
CA LEU A 33 -1.64 25.78 9.66
C LEU A 33 -1.88 26.81 10.75
N ALA A 34 -0.90 27.67 11.06
CA ALA A 34 -1.05 28.75 12.03
C ALA A 34 -2.04 29.81 11.54
N ILE A 35 -2.07 30.07 10.23
CA ILE A 35 -3.05 30.95 9.60
C ILE A 35 -4.45 30.34 9.67
N PHE A 36 -4.62 29.06 9.33
CA PHE A 36 -5.92 28.38 9.45
C PHE A 36 -6.42 28.27 10.89
N ALA A 37 -5.52 28.08 11.86
CA ALA A 37 -5.88 28.09 13.27
C ALA A 37 -6.48 29.45 13.68
N LEU A 38 -5.85 30.55 13.25
CA LEU A 38 -6.36 31.90 13.51
C LEU A 38 -7.71 32.15 12.83
N ILE A 39 -7.83 31.76 11.55
CA ILE A 39 -9.09 31.89 10.81
C ILE A 39 -10.20 31.14 11.55
N SER A 40 -9.96 29.88 11.93
CA SER A 40 -10.94 29.07 12.64
C SER A 40 -11.37 29.69 13.98
N GLU A 41 -10.42 30.22 14.74
CA GLU A 41 -10.69 30.88 16.02
C GLU A 41 -11.55 32.14 15.84
N MET A 42 -11.11 33.06 14.96
CA MET A 42 -11.80 34.32 14.72
C MET A 42 -13.17 34.12 14.08
N LYS A 43 -13.33 33.12 13.19
CA LYS A 43 -14.63 32.73 12.65
C LYS A 43 -15.54 32.14 13.73
N GLY A 44 -15.00 31.38 14.68
CA GLY A 44 -15.74 30.91 15.87
C GLY A 44 -16.24 32.05 16.76
N GLN A 45 -15.52 33.17 16.79
CA GLN A 45 -15.91 34.41 17.47
C GLN A 45 -16.86 35.30 16.64
N GLY A 46 -17.25 34.87 15.43
CA GLY A 46 -18.15 35.63 14.55
C GLY A 46 -17.50 36.81 13.82
N LYS A 47 -16.16 36.86 13.74
CA LYS A 47 -15.44 37.91 13.01
C LYS A 47 -15.60 37.77 11.49
N LEU A 48 -15.49 38.90 10.79
CA LEU A 48 -15.53 38.96 9.34
C LEU A 48 -14.14 38.69 8.74
N TYR A 49 -14.06 38.30 7.47
CA TYR A 49 -12.77 38.06 6.80
C TYR A 49 -11.87 39.29 6.79
N THR A 50 -12.45 40.48 6.67
CA THR A 50 -11.72 41.75 6.76
C THR A 50 -10.97 41.92 8.09
N ASP A 51 -11.58 41.50 9.20
CA ASP A 51 -10.94 41.55 10.52
C ASP A 51 -9.78 40.54 10.61
N ILE A 52 -9.95 39.39 9.96
CA ILE A 52 -8.94 38.33 9.93
C ILE A 52 -7.76 38.73 9.04
N HIS A 53 -7.98 39.36 7.89
CA HIS A 53 -6.90 39.95 7.08
C HIS A 53 -6.13 41.02 7.85
N ALA A 54 -6.84 41.89 8.60
CA ALA A 54 -6.18 42.89 9.45
C ALA A 54 -5.33 42.25 10.54
N ALA A 55 -5.83 41.19 11.20
CA ALA A 55 -5.07 40.41 12.18
C ALA A 55 -3.81 39.78 11.58
N LEU A 56 -3.94 39.14 10.41
CA LEU A 56 -2.83 38.51 9.70
C LEU A 56 -1.78 39.52 9.23
N ALA A 57 -2.21 40.68 8.73
CA ALA A 57 -1.34 41.78 8.33
C ALA A 57 -0.56 42.38 9.51
N ASN A 58 -1.15 42.37 10.70
CA ASN A 58 -0.48 42.74 11.95
C ASN A 58 0.44 41.63 12.51
N GLY A 59 0.65 40.55 11.75
CA GLY A 59 1.53 39.45 12.12
C GLY A 59 0.92 38.49 13.14
N GLN A 60 -0.38 38.58 13.44
CA GLN A 60 -1.03 37.61 14.31
C GLN A 60 -1.08 36.24 13.63
N ARG A 61 -0.86 35.20 14.41
CA ARG A 61 -0.91 33.80 13.99
C ARG A 61 -1.59 32.99 15.09
N GLY A 62 -2.32 31.95 14.69
CA GLY A 62 -3.01 31.06 15.61
C GLY A 62 -2.04 30.02 16.16
N SER A 63 -2.45 29.37 17.26
CA SER A 63 -1.72 28.23 17.80
C SER A 63 -2.09 26.97 17.01
N ALA A 64 -1.29 26.64 16.00
CA ALA A 64 -1.42 25.36 15.31
C ALA A 64 -1.02 24.22 16.25
N PRO A 65 -1.72 23.07 16.23
CA PRO A 65 -1.30 21.89 16.98
C PRO A 65 0.12 21.50 16.57
N GLN A 66 1.08 21.50 17.50
CA GLN A 66 2.51 21.23 17.22
C GLN A 66 2.77 19.82 16.65
N ASN A 67 1.76 18.95 16.66
CA ASN A 67 1.81 17.60 16.11
C ASN A 67 0.84 17.45 14.93
N ALA A 68 1.05 18.17 13.83
CA ALA A 68 0.32 17.93 12.58
C ALA A 68 0.49 16.47 12.06
N LYS A 69 1.56 15.77 12.46
CA LYS A 69 1.75 14.33 12.19
C LYS A 69 0.74 13.42 12.89
N SER A 70 0.07 13.86 13.97
CA SER A 70 -1.01 13.10 14.60
C SER A 70 -2.39 13.42 14.02
N LEU A 71 -2.47 14.38 13.08
CA LEU A 71 -3.68 14.77 12.35
C LEU A 71 -3.72 14.18 10.94
N ILE A 72 -2.97 13.10 10.68
CA ILE A 72 -3.50 12.09 9.77
C ILE A 72 -4.81 11.69 10.44
N VAL A 73 -5.93 12.20 9.91
CA VAL A 73 -7.23 11.63 10.15
C VAL A 73 -7.05 10.18 9.77
N ALA A 74 -6.79 9.33 10.76
CA ALA A 74 -6.99 7.91 10.66
C ALA A 74 -8.47 7.83 10.35
N ASP A 75 -8.82 7.81 9.07
CA ASP A 75 -10.14 7.52 8.56
C ASP A 75 -10.40 6.10 9.04
N PRO A 76 -11.07 5.91 10.20
CA PRO A 76 -11.08 4.60 10.86
C PRO A 76 -11.68 3.52 9.96
N PRO A 77 -12.72 3.81 9.14
CA PRO A 77 -13.18 2.93 8.08
C PRO A 77 -12.09 2.52 7.09
N ARG A 78 -11.24 3.45 6.64
CA ARG A 78 -10.16 3.14 5.69
C ARG A 78 -9.06 2.32 6.34
N ALA A 79 -8.68 2.64 7.58
CA ALA A 79 -7.68 1.87 8.32
C ALA A 79 -8.17 0.42 8.55
N LEU A 80 -9.44 0.26 8.95
CA LEU A 80 -10.06 -1.06 9.09
C LEU A 80 -10.14 -1.80 7.75
N ALA A 81 -10.53 -1.13 6.67
CA ALA A 81 -10.60 -1.75 5.34
C ALA A 81 -9.21 -2.19 4.84
N LEU A 82 -8.16 -1.41 5.11
CA LEU A 82 -6.78 -1.78 4.80
C LEU A 82 -6.33 -2.97 5.66
N GLN A 83 -6.67 -2.99 6.95
CA GLN A 83 -6.34 -4.11 7.83
C GLN A 83 -7.02 -5.40 7.34
N THR A 84 -8.32 -5.38 7.06
CA THR A 84 -9.05 -6.52 6.50
C THR A 84 -8.43 -6.99 5.18
N ARG A 85 -7.93 -6.05 4.35
CA ARG A 85 -7.25 -6.40 3.10
C ARG A 85 -5.89 -7.07 3.35
N ILE A 86 -5.14 -6.60 4.33
CA ILE A 86 -3.86 -7.21 4.74
C ILE A 86 -4.11 -8.64 5.23
N ASP A 87 -5.04 -8.84 6.16
CA ASP A 87 -5.36 -10.16 6.72
C ASP A 87 -5.80 -11.15 5.62
N ALA A 88 -6.59 -10.67 4.64
CA ALA A 88 -7.00 -11.48 3.50
C ALA A 88 -5.82 -11.86 2.60
N LEU A 89 -4.88 -10.93 2.35
CA LEU A 89 -3.70 -11.18 1.54
C LEU A 89 -2.72 -12.14 2.24
N GLU A 90 -2.57 -12.03 3.57
CA GLU A 90 -1.74 -12.94 4.36
C GLU A 90 -2.30 -14.37 4.35
N SER A 91 -3.62 -14.52 4.45
CA SER A 91 -4.30 -15.82 4.32
C SER A 91 -4.12 -16.43 2.92
N GLN A 92 -4.24 -15.61 1.87
CA GLN A 92 -3.99 -16.05 0.49
C GLN A 92 -2.54 -16.48 0.28
N LEU A 93 -1.58 -15.71 0.81
CA LEU A 93 -0.15 -16.03 0.73
C LEU A 93 0.15 -17.36 1.42
N THR A 94 -0.37 -17.55 2.62
CA THR A 94 -0.21 -18.82 3.37
C THR A 94 -0.79 -20.01 2.59
N THR A 95 -1.97 -19.83 1.99
CA THR A 95 -2.59 -20.87 1.16
C THR A 95 -1.75 -21.20 -0.07
N ALA A 96 -1.24 -20.18 -0.75
CA ALA A 96 -0.39 -20.34 -1.94
C ALA A 96 0.92 -21.05 -1.61
N LEU A 97 1.57 -20.69 -0.49
CA LEU A 97 2.80 -21.34 -0.03
C LEU A 97 2.57 -22.82 0.28
N ASN A 98 1.48 -23.14 0.99
CA ASN A 98 1.13 -24.53 1.28
C ASN A 98 0.83 -25.35 0.01
N ALA A 99 0.17 -24.75 -0.98
CA ALA A 99 -0.07 -25.38 -2.27
C ALA A 99 1.25 -25.64 -3.03
N ASN A 100 2.17 -24.68 -3.02
CA ASN A 100 3.48 -24.82 -3.66
C ASN A 100 4.28 -25.96 -3.04
N GLN A 101 4.35 -26.02 -1.71
CA GLN A 101 5.06 -27.08 -1.00
C GLN A 101 4.47 -28.47 -1.32
N ARG A 102 3.16 -28.58 -1.47
CA ARG A 102 2.51 -29.83 -1.89
C ARG A 102 2.85 -30.19 -3.34
N LEU A 103 2.91 -29.22 -4.24
CA LEU A 103 3.28 -29.44 -5.64
C LEU A 103 4.74 -29.88 -5.76
N GLU A 104 5.65 -29.28 -5.01
CA GLU A 104 7.06 -29.68 -4.92
C GLU A 104 7.18 -31.14 -4.45
N GLY A 105 6.47 -31.52 -3.38
CA GLY A 105 6.46 -32.91 -2.90
C GLY A 105 5.92 -33.91 -3.93
N ARG A 106 4.90 -33.53 -4.70
CA ARG A 106 4.39 -34.38 -5.80
C ARG A 106 5.37 -34.46 -6.96
N PHE A 107 6.06 -33.37 -7.27
CA PHE A 107 7.07 -33.33 -8.33
C PHE A 107 8.23 -34.27 -7.99
N ASP A 108 8.73 -34.23 -6.75
CA ASP A 108 9.77 -35.14 -6.27
C ASP A 108 9.35 -36.61 -6.37
N GLU A 109 8.11 -36.91 -5.97
CA GLU A 109 7.59 -38.28 -6.02
C GLU A 109 7.46 -38.79 -7.47
N VAL A 110 6.90 -37.97 -8.37
CA VAL A 110 6.81 -38.31 -9.79
C VAL A 110 8.20 -38.51 -10.40
N ASN A 111 9.18 -37.69 -10.04
CA ASN A 111 10.56 -37.86 -10.50
C ASN A 111 11.16 -39.18 -10.01
N ARG A 112 10.94 -39.56 -8.74
CA ARG A 112 11.41 -40.87 -8.23
C ARG A 112 10.78 -42.03 -9.00
N GLN A 113 9.46 -41.98 -9.22
CA GLN A 113 8.75 -43.01 -9.98
C GLN A 113 9.26 -43.10 -11.42
N LEU A 114 9.52 -41.96 -12.06
CA LEU A 114 10.06 -41.91 -13.40
C LEU A 114 11.46 -42.55 -13.48
N GLU A 115 12.34 -42.26 -12.53
CA GLU A 115 13.68 -42.85 -12.48
C GLU A 115 13.64 -44.36 -12.17
N ALA A 116 12.74 -44.81 -11.28
CA ALA A 116 12.53 -46.22 -11.01
C ALA A 116 12.04 -46.98 -12.27
N ALA A 117 11.03 -46.43 -12.97
CA ALA A 117 10.51 -47.02 -14.20
C ALA A 117 11.58 -47.07 -15.31
N LYS A 118 12.40 -46.04 -15.47
CA LYS A 118 13.53 -46.04 -16.41
C LYS A 118 14.54 -47.13 -16.08
N ALA A 119 14.86 -47.32 -14.79
CA ALA A 119 15.78 -48.37 -14.35
C ALA A 119 15.23 -49.76 -14.64
N GLU A 120 13.92 -49.98 -14.41
CA GLU A 120 13.23 -51.23 -14.71
C GLU A 120 13.22 -51.54 -16.21
N ILE A 121 12.87 -50.56 -17.06
CA ILE A 121 12.93 -50.70 -18.52
C ILE A 121 14.34 -51.10 -18.97
N LYS A 122 15.37 -50.46 -18.40
CA LYS A 122 16.76 -50.78 -18.71
C LYS A 122 17.13 -52.21 -18.29
N ALA A 123 16.63 -52.69 -17.16
CA ALA A 123 16.85 -54.06 -16.70
C ALA A 123 16.17 -55.09 -17.63
N LEU A 124 14.88 -54.86 -17.94
CA LEU A 124 14.11 -55.71 -18.85
C LEU A 124 14.73 -55.78 -20.24
N ASN A 125 15.18 -54.64 -20.80
CA ASN A 125 15.86 -54.63 -22.10
C ASN A 125 17.15 -55.45 -22.12
N ARG A 126 17.91 -55.49 -21.00
CA ARG A 126 19.10 -56.35 -20.90
C ARG A 126 18.73 -57.83 -20.85
N GLU A 127 17.64 -58.17 -20.18
CA GLU A 127 17.16 -59.54 -20.06
C GLU A 127 16.61 -60.07 -21.38
N ILE A 128 15.83 -59.25 -22.10
CA ILE A 128 15.40 -59.53 -23.48
C ILE A 128 16.62 -59.80 -24.36
N GLY A 129 17.62 -58.92 -24.33
CA GLY A 129 18.85 -59.12 -25.11
C GLY A 129 19.59 -60.42 -24.80
N ARG A 130 19.63 -60.85 -23.52
CA ARG A 130 20.18 -62.17 -23.16
C ARG A 130 19.36 -63.31 -23.75
N LEU A 131 18.04 -63.28 -23.58
CA LEU A 131 17.14 -64.33 -24.06
C LEU A 131 17.17 -64.47 -25.59
N GLU A 132 17.24 -63.36 -26.31
CA GLU A 132 17.38 -63.35 -27.77
C GLU A 132 18.72 -63.94 -28.22
N SER A 133 19.84 -63.59 -27.56
CA SER A 133 21.15 -64.17 -27.87
C SER A 133 21.23 -65.67 -27.57
N GLY A 134 20.55 -66.15 -26.53
CA GLY A 134 20.51 -67.57 -26.16
C GLY A 134 19.70 -68.43 -27.14
N LYS A 135 18.64 -67.89 -27.76
CA LYS A 135 17.81 -68.60 -28.74
C LYS A 135 18.40 -68.66 -30.16
N GLY A 136 19.37 -67.80 -30.48
CA GLY A 136 20.06 -67.82 -31.78
C GLY A 136 21.30 -68.73 -31.85
N SER A 137 21.62 -69.43 -30.77
CA SER A 137 22.84 -70.25 -30.63
C SER A 137 22.57 -71.77 -30.64
N GLU A 138 21.33 -72.20 -30.89
CA GLU A 138 20.92 -73.59 -31.14
C GLU A 138 20.63 -73.80 -32.64
#